data_AF-A0A7R9MQT1-F1
#
_entry.id   AF-A0A7R9MQT1-F1
#
_cell.length_a   1.000
_cell.length_b   1.000
_cell.length_c   1.000
_cell.angle_alpha   90.00
_cell.angle_beta   90.00
_cell.angle_gamma   90.00
#
_symmetry.space_group_name_H-M   'P 1'
#
loop_
_entity.id
_entity.type
_entity.pdbx_description
1 polymer ?
#
loop_
_entity_poly.entity_id
_entity_poly.type
_entity_poly.pdbx_seq_one_letter_code
_entity_poly.pdbx_strand_id
1 'polypeptide(L)'
;MRITLIPGTFDKQGPDHYNCGEPVCIEDMLAHCPGELAVKDGDKTIACMSACTKFRTEAYCCTGAHQPREKCVKKDWPVDYPSTFKHYCPDAYSWAYDDATSTFACHGKPYTGYEVTFCPK
;
A
#
# COMPACT_ATOMS: atom_id res chain seq x y z
N MET A 1 -0.76 -10.35 1.15
CA MET A 1 -1.78 -10.10 2.19
C MET A 1 -3.13 -9.87 1.54
N ARG A 2 -4.20 -10.35 2.15
CA ARG A 2 -5.59 -10.04 1.78
C ARG A 2 -6.34 -9.68 3.05
N ILE A 3 -7.23 -8.71 2.98
CA ILE A 3 -8.19 -8.43 4.03
C ILE A 3 -9.58 -8.76 3.48
N THR A 4 -10.34 -9.57 4.19
CA THR A 4 -11.74 -9.88 3.83
C THR A 4 -12.66 -9.46 4.97
N LEU A 5 -13.91 -9.15 4.65
CA LEU A 5 -14.92 -8.85 5.67
C LEU A 5 -15.64 -10.13 6.08
N ILE A 6 -15.93 -10.27 7.38
CA ILE A 6 -16.67 -11.43 7.89
C ILE A 6 -18.13 -11.32 7.44
N PRO A 7 -18.68 -12.31 6.71
CA PRO A 7 -20.05 -12.26 6.22
C PRO A 7 -21.07 -12.03 7.34
N GLY A 8 -22.08 -11.20 7.06
CA GLY A 8 -23.15 -10.85 8.02
C GLY A 8 -22.78 -9.73 9.01
N THR A 9 -21.54 -9.23 8.99
CA THR A 9 -21.09 -8.16 9.90
C THR A 9 -21.06 -6.77 9.27
N PHE A 10 -21.28 -6.68 7.96
CA PHE A 10 -21.25 -5.44 7.17
C PHE A 10 -22.39 -5.42 6.15
N ASP A 11 -22.73 -4.23 5.68
CA ASP A 11 -23.70 -4.01 4.61
C ASP A 11 -22.99 -3.39 3.41
N LYS A 12 -22.62 -4.20 2.40
CA LYS A 12 -22.01 -3.69 1.17
C LYS A 12 -23.09 -3.15 0.24
N GLN A 13 -22.94 -1.87 -0.14
CA GLN A 13 -23.83 -1.22 -1.09
C GLN A 13 -23.12 -1.03 -2.42
N GLY A 14 -23.66 -1.66 -3.46
CA GLY A 14 -23.23 -1.46 -4.85
C GLY A 14 -21.91 -2.14 -5.22
N PRO A 15 -21.45 -1.91 -6.46
CA PRO A 15 -20.27 -2.56 -7.03
C PRO A 15 -18.96 -1.84 -6.71
N ASP A 16 -18.99 -0.78 -5.90
CA ASP A 16 -17.80 -0.01 -5.56
C ASP A 16 -16.75 -0.91 -4.89
N HIS A 17 -15.59 -1.03 -5.54
CA HIS A 17 -14.45 -1.80 -5.06
C HIS A 17 -13.95 -1.28 -3.72
N TYR A 18 -14.06 0.02 -3.46
CA TYR A 18 -13.53 0.66 -2.26
C TYR A 18 -14.52 0.69 -1.09
N ASN A 19 -15.80 0.42 -1.33
CA ASN A 19 -16.84 0.36 -0.30
C ASN A 19 -17.04 -1.07 0.21
N CYS A 20 -16.57 -1.36 1.43
CA CYS A 20 -16.54 -2.71 2.00
C CYS A 20 -15.91 -3.71 1.01
N GLY A 21 -14.80 -3.30 0.40
CA GLY A 21 -13.99 -4.14 -0.49
C GLY A 21 -12.97 -4.99 0.24
N GLU A 22 -12.27 -5.80 -0.53
CA GLU A 22 -11.27 -6.75 -0.03
C GLU A 22 -9.89 -6.37 -0.57
N PRO A 23 -9.16 -5.42 0.07
CA PRO A 23 -7.86 -5.00 -0.43
C PRO A 23 -6.89 -6.19 -0.45
N VAL A 24 -6.21 -6.34 -1.58
CA VAL A 24 -5.31 -7.46 -1.82
C VAL A 24 -3.95 -7.04 -2.39
N CYS A 25 -2.90 -7.70 -1.93
CA CYS A 25 -1.54 -7.63 -2.45
C CYS A 25 -0.95 -9.04 -2.34
N ILE A 26 -1.13 -9.87 -3.37
CA ILE A 26 -0.68 -11.27 -3.38
C ILE A 26 0.69 -11.46 -4.04
N GLU A 27 1.18 -10.44 -4.76
CA GLU A 27 2.44 -10.50 -5.48
C GLU A 27 3.65 -10.64 -4.55
N ASP A 28 4.68 -11.33 -5.03
CA ASP A 28 5.96 -11.43 -4.35
C ASP A 28 6.78 -10.14 -4.58
N MET A 29 6.56 -9.16 -3.71
CA MET A 29 7.29 -7.90 -3.77
C MET A 29 8.80 -8.05 -3.57
N LEU A 30 9.30 -9.17 -3.05
CA LEU A 30 10.74 -9.40 -2.90
C LEU A 30 11.41 -9.68 -4.26
N ALA A 31 10.69 -10.33 -5.17
CA ALA A 31 11.15 -10.60 -6.54
C ALA A 31 11.17 -9.32 -7.41
N HIS A 32 10.35 -8.32 -7.07
CA HIS A 32 10.22 -7.07 -7.82
C HIS A 32 10.85 -5.87 -7.11
N CYS A 33 11.58 -6.09 -6.02
CA CYS A 33 12.15 -5.01 -5.22
C CYS A 33 13.30 -4.32 -5.97
N PRO A 34 13.28 -2.98 -6.13
CA PRO A 34 14.43 -2.22 -6.60
C PRO A 34 15.66 -2.50 -5.73
N GLY A 35 16.84 -2.68 -6.35
CA GLY A 35 18.03 -3.16 -5.66
C GLY A 35 18.48 -2.27 -4.50
N GLU A 36 18.29 -0.97 -4.63
CA GLU A 36 18.58 0.05 -3.62
C GLU A 36 17.63 0.02 -2.42
N LEU A 37 16.42 -0.51 -2.61
CA LEU A 37 15.41 -0.70 -1.56
C LEU A 37 15.47 -2.09 -0.92
N ALA A 38 16.16 -3.05 -1.54
CA ALA A 38 16.25 -4.42 -1.06
C ALA A 38 17.04 -4.51 0.25
N VAL A 39 16.47 -5.26 1.21
CA VAL A 39 17.18 -5.76 2.39
C VAL A 39 17.61 -7.18 2.09
N LYS A 40 18.90 -7.46 2.19
CA LYS A 40 19.48 -8.75 1.83
C LYS A 40 19.99 -9.54 3.04
N ASP A 41 19.82 -10.85 2.97
CA ASP A 41 20.50 -11.85 3.77
C ASP A 41 21.25 -12.79 2.81
N GLY A 42 22.57 -12.62 2.72
CA GLY A 42 23.37 -13.16 1.62
C GLY A 42 22.89 -12.64 0.26
N ASP A 43 22.62 -13.57 -0.67
CA ASP A 43 22.10 -13.24 -2.01
C ASP A 43 20.58 -13.08 -2.05
N LYS A 44 19.88 -13.38 -0.95
CA LYS A 44 18.42 -13.39 -0.89
C LYS A 44 17.87 -12.05 -0.42
N THR A 45 16.95 -11.46 -1.18
CA THR A 45 16.12 -10.35 -0.70
C THR A 45 15.12 -10.89 0.32
N ILE A 46 15.12 -10.34 1.55
CA ILE A 46 14.24 -10.75 2.65
C ILE A 46 13.19 -9.69 3.02
N ALA A 47 13.40 -8.44 2.60
CA ALA A 47 12.42 -7.37 2.70
C ALA A 47 12.67 -6.32 1.62
N CYS A 48 11.64 -5.52 1.32
CA CYS A 48 11.75 -4.37 0.44
C CYS A 48 11.37 -3.11 1.22
N MET A 49 12.30 -2.17 1.35
CA MET A 49 12.04 -0.90 2.03
C MET A 49 11.16 0.02 1.18
N SER A 50 10.38 0.89 1.82
CA SER A 50 9.86 2.07 1.13
C SER A 50 10.98 3.08 0.85
N ALA A 51 10.78 3.97 -0.13
CA ALA A 51 11.72 5.06 -0.40
C ALA A 51 11.93 5.97 0.82
N CYS A 52 10.87 6.27 1.58
CA CYS A 52 10.99 7.05 2.81
C CYS A 52 11.89 6.35 3.84
N THR A 53 11.66 5.05 4.09
CA THR A 53 12.46 4.26 5.04
C THR A 53 13.93 4.23 4.64
N LYS A 54 14.21 4.09 3.35
CA LYS A 54 15.58 4.01 2.82
C LYS A 54 16.31 5.34 2.85
N PHE A 55 15.70 6.40 2.29
CA PHE A 55 16.39 7.65 1.99
C PHE A 55 16.13 8.77 3.00
N ARG A 56 15.01 8.70 3.75
CA ARG A 56 14.63 9.66 4.81
C ARG A 56 14.58 11.13 4.38
N THR A 57 14.44 11.41 3.09
CA THR A 57 14.30 12.77 2.57
C THR A 57 12.88 13.27 2.81
N GLU A 58 12.71 14.58 2.99
CA GLU A 58 11.39 15.21 3.11
C GLU A 58 10.46 14.86 1.94
N ALA A 59 10.99 14.81 0.71
CA ALA A 59 10.23 14.46 -0.49
C ALA A 59 9.66 13.04 -0.41
N TYR A 60 10.48 12.01 -0.25
CA TYR A 60 10.01 10.61 -0.15
C TYR A 60 9.12 10.34 1.07
N CYS A 61 9.28 11.11 2.15
CA CYS A 61 8.52 10.93 3.39
C CYS A 61 7.30 11.84 3.52
N CYS A 62 7.09 12.78 2.59
CA CYS A 62 6.06 13.81 2.69
C CYS A 62 6.08 14.56 4.02
N THR A 63 7.27 15.04 4.42
CA THR A 63 7.46 15.83 5.63
C THR A 63 7.98 17.23 5.30
N GLY A 64 8.06 18.12 6.29
CA GLY A 64 8.60 19.46 6.12
C GLY A 64 7.90 20.25 5.01
N ALA A 65 8.67 20.70 4.02
CA ALA A 65 8.13 21.45 2.89
C ALA A 65 7.17 20.61 2.01
N HIS A 66 7.28 19.29 2.06
CA HIS A 66 6.45 18.32 1.33
C HIS A 66 5.29 17.77 2.17
N GLN A 67 5.02 18.29 3.37
CA GLN A 67 3.88 17.83 4.18
C GLN A 67 2.49 18.13 3.57
N PRO A 68 2.27 19.21 2.81
CA PRO A 68 1.00 19.36 2.08
C PRO A 68 0.91 18.34 0.94
N ARG A 69 -0.27 17.73 0.74
CA ARG A 69 -0.53 16.74 -0.32
C ARG A 69 -0.11 17.24 -1.69
N GLU A 70 -0.34 18.51 -1.96
CA GLU A 70 -0.06 19.16 -3.25
C GLU A 70 1.44 19.37 -3.48
N LYS A 71 2.26 19.28 -2.42
CA LYS A 71 3.72 19.49 -2.46
C LYS A 71 4.51 18.20 -2.38
N CYS A 72 3.93 17.12 -1.88
CA CYS A 72 4.52 15.80 -2.03
C CYS A 72 4.00 15.22 -3.33
N VAL A 73 4.74 15.32 -4.42
CA VAL A 73 4.30 14.74 -5.70
C VAL A 73 5.37 13.79 -6.19
N LYS A 74 5.03 12.50 -6.25
CA LYS A 74 5.98 11.45 -6.64
C LYS A 74 6.62 11.64 -8.01
N LYS A 75 5.94 12.36 -8.92
CA LYS A 75 6.45 12.72 -10.26
C LYS A 75 7.67 13.65 -10.22
N ASP A 76 7.82 14.41 -9.13
CA ASP A 76 8.90 15.37 -8.94
C ASP A 76 10.08 14.75 -8.18
N TRP A 77 9.99 13.47 -7.80
CA TRP A 77 11.07 12.75 -7.14
C TRP A 77 12.12 12.28 -8.15
N PRO A 78 13.38 12.08 -7.73
CA PRO A 78 14.41 11.54 -8.61
C PRO A 78 14.06 10.18 -9.22
N VAL A 79 13.37 9.34 -8.46
CA VAL A 79 12.86 8.04 -8.89
C VAL A 79 11.46 7.83 -8.30
N ASP A 80 10.47 7.50 -9.15
CA ASP A 80 9.12 7.12 -8.71
C ASP A 80 9.09 5.66 -8.23
N TYR A 81 9.70 5.40 -7.06
CA TYR A 81 9.62 4.08 -6.42
C TYR A 81 8.18 3.60 -6.15
N PRO A 82 7.23 4.46 -5.71
CA PRO A 82 5.85 4.04 -5.48
C PRO A 82 5.21 3.38 -6.70
N SER A 83 5.55 3.80 -7.92
CA SER A 83 5.01 3.20 -9.15
C SER A 83 5.21 1.67 -9.21
N THR A 84 6.37 1.16 -8.77
CA THR A 84 6.64 -0.28 -8.71
C THR A 84 5.69 -0.99 -7.75
N PHE A 85 5.56 -0.49 -6.51
CA PHE A 85 4.68 -1.10 -5.51
C PHE A 85 3.21 -1.04 -5.94
N LYS A 86 2.80 0.08 -6.53
CA LYS A 86 1.42 0.28 -7.01
C LYS A 86 1.08 -0.62 -8.19
N HIS A 87 2.04 -0.90 -9.06
CA HIS A 87 1.84 -1.77 -10.22
C HIS A 87 1.50 -3.21 -9.79
N TYR A 88 2.27 -3.77 -8.85
CA TYR A 88 2.07 -5.13 -8.38
C TYR A 88 0.98 -5.26 -7.31
N CYS A 89 0.78 -4.23 -6.50
CA CYS A 89 -0.23 -4.21 -5.44
C CYS A 89 -1.13 -2.97 -5.55
N PRO A 90 -2.07 -2.96 -6.52
CA PRO A 90 -2.89 -1.79 -6.82
C PRO A 90 -3.84 -1.39 -5.69
N ASP A 91 -4.20 -2.30 -4.78
CA ASP A 91 -5.06 -1.98 -3.63
C ASP A 91 -4.27 -1.45 -2.42
N ALA A 92 -2.94 -1.55 -2.44
CA ALA A 92 -2.09 -1.13 -1.34
C ALA A 92 -1.61 0.31 -1.51
N TYR A 93 -1.46 1.01 -0.40
CA TYR A 93 -0.78 2.31 -0.37
C TYR A 93 0.68 2.13 -0.78
N SER A 94 1.08 2.80 -1.86
CA SER A 94 2.46 2.81 -2.36
C SER A 94 3.28 3.98 -1.83
N TRP A 95 2.63 5.04 -1.33
CA TRP A 95 3.23 6.21 -0.68
C TRP A 95 2.17 6.94 0.17
N ALA A 96 2.58 7.99 0.88
CA ALA A 96 1.76 8.64 1.92
C ALA A 96 0.41 9.20 1.44
N TYR A 97 0.28 9.65 0.19
CA TYR A 97 -0.96 10.24 -0.32
C TYR A 97 -1.63 9.42 -1.43
N ASP A 98 -1.42 8.10 -1.43
CA ASP A 98 -2.00 7.16 -2.40
C ASP A 98 -3.49 6.82 -2.17
N ASP A 99 -4.31 7.80 -1.80
CA ASP A 99 -5.68 7.52 -1.32
C ASP A 99 -6.65 7.07 -2.42
N ALA A 100 -6.63 7.72 -3.59
CA ALA A 100 -7.67 7.61 -4.61
C ALA A 100 -7.93 6.17 -5.12
N THR A 101 -6.97 5.27 -4.95
CA THR A 101 -7.09 3.87 -5.38
C THR A 101 -6.63 2.86 -4.33
N SER A 102 -6.40 3.29 -3.09
CA SER A 102 -5.93 2.42 -1.99
C SER A 102 -6.70 2.60 -0.69
N THR A 103 -7.58 3.61 -0.57
CA THR A 103 -8.43 3.77 0.61
C THR A 103 -9.67 2.89 0.46
N PHE A 104 -9.86 1.96 1.39
CA PHE A 104 -11.08 1.18 1.52
C PHE A 104 -11.83 1.67 2.75
N ALA A 105 -13.11 2.00 2.58
CA ALA A 105 -13.99 2.40 3.66
C ALA A 105 -15.12 1.38 3.75
N CYS A 106 -15.48 0.98 4.96
CA CYS A 106 -16.68 0.16 5.15
C CYS A 106 -17.55 0.78 6.23
N HIS A 107 -18.67 1.36 5.82
CA HIS A 107 -19.72 1.82 6.72
C HIS A 107 -20.57 0.61 7.15
N GLY A 108 -19.96 -0.28 7.92
CA GLY A 108 -20.63 -1.45 8.47
C GLY A 108 -21.27 -1.17 9.83
N LYS A 109 -21.62 -2.24 10.53
CA LYS A 109 -22.24 -2.18 11.86
C LYS A 109 -21.16 -2.05 12.94
N PRO A 110 -21.49 -1.69 14.19
CA PRO A 110 -20.52 -1.65 15.30
C PRO A 110 -19.74 -2.95 15.53
N TYR A 111 -20.23 -4.07 14.98
CA TYR A 111 -19.63 -5.40 15.04
C TYR A 111 -19.01 -5.86 13.71
N THR A 112 -18.66 -4.93 12.80
CA THR A 112 -17.97 -5.29 11.54
C THR A 112 -16.69 -6.04 11.84
N GLY A 113 -16.59 -7.26 11.32
CA GLY A 113 -15.45 -8.15 11.50
C GLY A 113 -14.60 -8.22 10.24
N TYR A 114 -13.30 -8.42 10.44
CA TYR A 114 -12.32 -8.55 9.36
C TYR A 114 -11.45 -9.79 9.60
N GLU A 115 -11.06 -10.46 8.51
CA GLU A 115 -10.01 -11.47 8.51
C GLU A 115 -8.81 -10.94 7.73
N VAL A 116 -7.61 -11.12 8.31
CA VAL A 116 -6.35 -10.75 7.68
C VAL A 116 -5.57 -12.01 7.37
N THR A 117 -5.36 -12.28 6.08
CA THR A 117 -4.60 -13.44 5.61
C THR A 117 -3.21 -13.03 5.16
N PHE A 118 -2.19 -13.65 5.75
CA PHE A 118 -0.79 -13.54 5.29
C PHE A 118 -0.47 -14.63 4.28
N CYS A 119 0.30 -14.27 3.25
CA CYS A 119 0.60 -15.15 2.12
C CYS A 119 -0.64 -15.86 1.54
N PRO A 120 -1.75 -15.13 1.25
CA PRO A 120 -2.91 -15.72 0.60
C PRO A 120 -2.48 -16.23 -0.79
N LYS A 121 -3.05 -17.36 -1.19
CA LYS A 121 -2.86 -17.94 -2.53
C LYS A 121 -3.85 -17.35 -3.52
#